data_AF-A0A0S6WZN5-F1
#
_entry.id   AF-A0A0S6WZN5-F1
#
_cell.length_a   1.000
_cell.length_b   1.000
_cell.length_c   1.000
_cell.angle_alpha   90.00
_cell.angle_beta   90.00
_cell.angle_gamma   90.00
#
_symmetry.space_group_name_H-M   'P 1'
#
loop_
_entity.id
_entity.type
_entity.pdbx_description
1 polymer ?
#
loop_
_entity_poly.entity_id
_entity_poly.type
_entity_poly.pdbx_seq_one_letter_code
_entity_poly.pdbx_strand_id
1 'polypeptide(L)'
;MKAVRTIAWIVTTAILVAFIAMNWTKVPVNFWPLDDGNYIHFDWPVGFVALFFFLLGMMPVWLYFRAVRWRLNRRIASLENALHASSMPSLAEEPTASTATSPRPDTSPQTTPLTPDT
;
A
#
# COMPACT_ATOMS: atom_id res chain seq x y z
N MET A 1 -20.34 -3.68 -12.79
CA MET A 1 -19.55 -2.63 -12.12
C MET A 1 -19.39 -1.33 -12.90
N LYS A 2 -19.23 -1.34 -14.25
CA LYS A 2 -19.01 -0.10 -15.03
C LYS A 2 -20.22 0.85 -14.98
N ALA A 3 -21.43 0.35 -15.21
CA ALA A 3 -22.66 1.17 -15.15
C ALA A 3 -22.88 1.84 -13.78
N VAL A 4 -22.77 1.09 -12.68
CA VAL A 4 -22.88 1.63 -11.31
C VAL A 4 -21.84 2.73 -11.06
N ARG A 5 -20.59 2.52 -11.47
CA ARG A 5 -19.53 3.53 -11.36
C ARG A 5 -19.85 4.78 -12.19
N THR A 6 -20.36 4.62 -13.42
CA THR A 6 -20.73 5.75 -14.28
C THR A 6 -21.89 6.54 -13.67
N ILE A 7 -22.93 5.87 -13.18
CA ILE A 7 -24.07 6.52 -12.52
C ILE A 7 -23.60 7.28 -11.27
N ALA A 8 -22.75 6.68 -10.44
CA ALA A 8 -22.19 7.35 -9.27
C ALA A 8 -21.44 8.63 -9.67
N TRP A 9 -20.61 8.58 -10.71
CA TRP A 9 -19.91 9.77 -11.22
C TRP A 9 -20.87 10.83 -11.76
N ILE A 10 -21.90 10.45 -12.51
CA ILE A 10 -22.92 11.39 -13.01
C ILE A 10 -23.61 12.12 -11.85
N VAL A 11 -24.03 11.37 -10.82
CA VAL A 11 -24.68 11.95 -9.63
C VAL A 11 -23.73 12.89 -8.89
N THR A 12 -22.48 12.46 -8.66
CA THR A 12 -21.48 13.32 -8.03
C THR A 12 -21.24 14.59 -8.82
N THR A 13 -21.06 14.51 -10.15
CA THR A 13 -20.86 15.69 -10.99
C THR A 13 -22.08 16.61 -10.99
N ALA A 14 -23.30 16.06 -11.03
CA ALA A 14 -24.53 16.85 -10.95
C ALA A 14 -24.63 17.63 -9.63
N ILE A 15 -24.33 16.97 -8.50
CA ILE A 15 -24.28 17.63 -7.18
C ILE A 15 -23.23 18.74 -7.16
N LEU A 16 -22.06 18.47 -7.72
CA LEU A 16 -20.94 19.42 -7.79
C LEU A 16 -21.34 20.70 -8.56
N VAL A 17 -21.94 20.52 -9.74
CA VAL A 17 -22.39 21.63 -10.59
C VAL A 17 -23.49 22.42 -9.89
N ALA A 18 -24.48 21.74 -9.30
CA ALA A 18 -25.56 22.39 -8.55
C ALA A 18 -25.02 23.19 -7.36
N PHE A 19 -24.03 22.66 -6.64
CA PHE A 19 -23.37 23.35 -5.54
C PHE A 19 -22.64 24.61 -6.00
N ILE A 20 -21.87 24.53 -7.10
CA ILE A 20 -21.19 25.71 -7.67
C ILE A 20 -22.20 26.78 -8.11
N ALA A 21 -23.27 26.37 -8.80
CA ALA A 21 -24.30 27.28 -9.27
C ALA A 21 -25.05 27.96 -8.12
N MET A 22 -25.40 27.21 -7.07
CA MET A 22 -26.09 27.76 -5.88
C MET A 22 -25.19 28.71 -5.08
N ASN A 23 -23.89 28.46 -5.04
CA ASN A 23 -22.91 29.26 -4.32
C ASN A 23 -22.18 30.26 -5.25
N TRP A 24 -22.83 30.72 -6.32
CA TRP A 24 -22.28 31.71 -7.25
C TRP A 24 -22.40 33.13 -6.69
N THR A 25 -21.92 33.34 -5.47
CA THR A 25 -21.81 34.66 -4.86
C THR A 25 -20.38 35.17 -5.05
N LYS A 26 -20.23 36.33 -5.68
CA LYS A 26 -18.94 37.00 -5.82
C LYS A 26 -18.65 37.71 -4.51
N VAL A 27 -17.55 37.34 -3.85
CA VAL A 27 -17.10 38.01 -2.64
C VAL A 27 -15.78 38.71 -2.94
N PRO A 28 -15.68 40.02 -2.66
CA PRO A 28 -14.44 40.76 -2.87
C PRO A 28 -13.41 40.29 -1.85
N VAL A 29 -12.27 39.80 -2.33
CA VAL A 29 -11.10 39.46 -1.51
C VAL A 29 -10.09 40.59 -1.64
N ASN A 30 -9.63 41.11 -0.50
CA ASN A 30 -8.62 42.18 -0.43
C ASN A 30 -7.23 41.53 -0.51
N PHE A 31 -6.54 41.70 -1.64
CA PHE A 31 -5.22 41.08 -1.84
C PHE A 31 -4.07 41.92 -1.32
N TRP A 32 -4.06 43.22 -1.61
CA TRP A 32 -2.93 44.09 -1.29
C TRP A 32 -3.39 45.52 -0.96
N PRO A 33 -2.90 46.12 0.14
CA PRO A 33 -3.10 47.54 0.41
C PRO A 33 -2.22 48.37 -0.53
N LEU A 34 -2.80 49.26 -1.32
CA LEU A 34 -2.09 50.31 -2.06
C LEU A 34 -1.83 51.50 -1.13
N ASP A 35 -0.78 52.27 -1.44
CA ASP A 35 -0.31 53.42 -0.65
C ASP A 35 -1.39 54.49 -0.42
N ASP A 36 -2.44 54.54 -1.25
CA ASP A 36 -3.60 55.43 -1.10
C ASP A 36 -4.71 54.90 -0.15
N GLY A 37 -4.46 53.80 0.57
CA GLY A 37 -5.46 53.14 1.43
C GLY A 37 -6.54 52.36 0.67
N ASN A 38 -6.37 52.21 -0.65
CA ASN A 38 -7.23 51.40 -1.50
C ASN A 38 -6.73 49.95 -1.55
N TYR A 39 -7.63 48.96 -1.70
CA TYR A 39 -7.24 47.56 -1.85
C TYR A 39 -7.49 47.09 -3.28
N ILE A 40 -6.62 46.21 -3.78
CA ILE A 40 -6.97 45.45 -4.98
C ILE A 40 -8.07 44.46 -4.59
N HIS A 41 -9.29 44.73 -5.04
CA HIS A 41 -10.42 43.83 -4.91
C HIS A 41 -10.41 42.84 -6.06
N PHE A 42 -10.37 41.55 -5.73
CA PHE A 42 -10.66 40.51 -6.72
C PHE A 42 -11.89 39.76 -6.26
N ASP A 43 -12.90 39.74 -7.13
CA ASP A 43 -14.15 39.06 -6.90
C ASP A 43 -14.01 37.56 -7.20
N TRP A 44 -13.69 36.78 -6.17
CA TRP A 44 -13.67 35.32 -6.29
C TRP A 44 -15.08 34.75 -6.07
N PRO A 45 -15.58 33.86 -6.94
CA PRO A 45 -16.83 33.16 -6.68
C PRO A 45 -16.64 32.16 -5.53
N VAL A 46 -17.44 32.26 -4.48
CA VAL A 46 -17.36 31.39 -3.29
C VAL A 46 -17.50 29.92 -3.66
N GLY A 47 -18.32 29.59 -4.65
CA GLY A 47 -18.50 28.23 -5.15
C GLY A 47 -17.20 27.56 -5.60
N PHE A 48 -16.26 28.28 -6.22
CA PHE A 48 -14.96 27.71 -6.62
C PHE A 48 -14.08 27.40 -5.42
N VAL A 49 -14.05 28.30 -4.44
CA VAL A 49 -13.26 28.13 -3.22
C VAL A 49 -13.79 26.95 -2.42
N ALA A 50 -15.11 26.90 -2.21
CA ALA A 50 -15.77 25.81 -1.50
C ALA A 50 -15.58 24.46 -2.22
N LEU A 51 -15.65 24.45 -3.56
CA LEU A 51 -15.33 23.26 -4.35
C LEU A 51 -13.89 22.80 -4.14
N PHE A 52 -12.94 23.73 -4.17
CA PHE A 52 -11.53 23.40 -4.00
C PHE A 52 -11.27 22.78 -2.62
N PHE A 53 -11.79 23.39 -1.56
CA PHE A 53 -11.68 22.83 -0.20
C PHE A 53 -12.42 21.50 -0.05
N PHE A 54 -13.56 21.31 -0.72
CA PHE A 54 -14.27 20.03 -0.73
C PHE A 54 -13.43 18.92 -1.38
N LEU A 55 -12.80 19.19 -2.53
CA LEU A 55 -11.90 18.24 -3.18
C LEU A 55 -10.66 17.97 -2.32
N LEU A 56 -10.11 19.01 -1.69
CA LEU A 56 -8.93 18.91 -0.82
C LEU A 56 -9.24 18.10 0.44
N GLY A 57 -10.43 18.26 1.03
CA GLY A 57 -10.90 17.43 2.14
C GLY A 57 -11.21 15.98 1.74
N MET A 58 -11.61 15.74 0.49
CA MET A 58 -11.88 14.39 -0.03
C MET A 58 -10.60 13.62 -0.40
N MET A 59 -9.54 14.32 -0.78
CA MET A 59 -8.22 13.76 -1.13
C MET A 59 -7.65 12.77 -0.08
N PRO A 60 -7.54 13.10 1.22
CA PRO A 60 -6.97 12.18 2.20
C PRO A 60 -7.80 10.90 2.37
N VAL A 61 -9.13 11.01 2.35
CA VAL A 61 -10.04 9.87 2.45
C VAL A 61 -9.93 8.97 1.21
N TRP A 62 -9.90 9.57 0.02
CA TRP A 62 -9.74 8.84 -1.24
C TRP A 62 -8.41 8.08 -1.29
N LEU A 63 -7.31 8.73 -0.90
CA LEU A 63 -5.99 8.12 -0.88
C LEU A 63 -5.92 6.94 0.11
N TYR A 64 -6.54 7.09 1.30
CA TYR A 64 -6.65 6.02 2.28
C TYR A 64 -7.38 4.79 1.71
N PHE A 65 -8.59 4.98 1.16
CA PHE A 65 -9.35 3.88 0.56
C PHE A 65 -8.60 3.24 -0.61
N ARG A 66 -7.88 4.02 -1.41
CA ARG A 66 -7.04 3.51 -2.50
C ARG A 66 -5.90 2.64 -1.98
N ALA A 67 -5.22 3.06 -0.91
CA ALA A 67 -4.13 2.31 -0.29
C ALA A 67 -4.62 0.99 0.34
N VAL A 68 -5.76 1.02 1.06
CA VAL A 68 -6.38 -0.18 1.63
C VAL A 68 -6.70 -1.18 0.52
N ARG A 69 -7.38 -0.74 -0.54
CA ARG A 69 -7.72 -1.62 -1.67
C ARG A 69 -6.49 -2.24 -2.33
N TRP A 70 -5.42 -1.46 -2.48
CA TRP A 70 -4.15 -1.96 -3.01
C TRP A 70 -3.51 -3.02 -2.11
N ARG A 71 -3.52 -2.80 -0.80
CA ARG A 71 -3.00 -3.77 0.19
C ARG A 71 -3.80 -5.06 0.18
N LEU A 72 -5.13 -5.00 0.11
CA LEU A 72 -5.99 -6.18 0.06
C LEU A 72 -5.71 -7.01 -1.20
N ASN A 73 -5.63 -6.37 -2.36
CA ASN A 73 -5.33 -7.07 -3.61
C ASN A 73 -3.96 -7.77 -3.57
N ARG A 74 -2.93 -7.13 -3.01
CA ARG A 74 -1.62 -7.76 -2.83
C ARG A 74 -1.66 -8.98 -1.92
N ARG A 75 -2.41 -8.89 -0.82
CA ARG A 75 -2.56 -10.02 0.12
C ARG A 75 -3.26 -11.19 -0.54
N ILE A 76 -4.33 -10.95 -1.28
CA ILE A 76 -5.05 -11.98 -2.03
C ILE A 76 -4.09 -12.66 -3.02
N ALA A 77 -3.36 -11.89 -3.83
CA ALA A 77 -2.40 -12.44 -4.77
C ALA A 77 -1.30 -13.28 -4.09
N SER A 78 -0.81 -12.86 -2.92
CA SER A 78 0.17 -13.66 -2.16
C SER A 78 -0.40 -14.97 -1.63
N LEU A 79 -1.67 -14.98 -1.19
CA LEU A 79 -2.35 -16.17 -0.70
C LEU A 79 -2.65 -17.14 -1.86
N GLU A 80 -3.09 -16.62 -3.00
CA GLU A 80 -3.30 -17.41 -4.22
C GLU A 80 -2.00 -18.07 -4.66
N ASN A 81 -0.87 -17.33 -4.68
CA ASN A 81 0.42 -17.88 -5.07
C ASN A 81 0.95 -18.93 -4.07
N ALA A 82 0.75 -18.71 -2.77
CA ALA A 82 1.11 -19.70 -1.75
C ALA A 82 0.29 -20.98 -1.88
N LEU A 83 -1.03 -20.86 -2.11
CA LEU A 83 -1.90 -22.02 -2.38
C LEU A 83 -1.48 -22.75 -3.64
N HIS A 84 -1.18 -22.04 -4.73
CA HIS A 84 -0.67 -22.63 -5.96
C HIS A 84 0.64 -23.41 -5.73
N ALA A 85 1.61 -22.80 -5.02
CA ALA A 85 2.87 -23.44 -4.69
C ALA A 85 2.71 -24.68 -3.79
N SER A 86 1.76 -24.66 -2.84
CA SER A 86 1.46 -25.83 -1.99
C SER A 86 0.66 -26.92 -2.71
N SER A 87 -0.09 -26.58 -3.75
CA SER A 87 -0.89 -27.52 -4.55
C SER A 87 -0.11 -28.18 -5.70
N MET A 88 1.06 -27.64 -6.07
CA MET A 88 1.95 -28.28 -7.03
C MET A 88 2.68 -29.45 -6.34
N PRO A 89 2.58 -30.69 -6.85
CA PRO A 89 3.40 -31.78 -6.38
C PRO A 89 4.87 -31.39 -6.59
N SER A 90 5.64 -31.38 -5.52
CA SER A 90 7.09 -31.25 -5.58
C SER A 90 7.63 -32.39 -6.44
N LEU A 91 7.90 -32.14 -7.73
CA LEU A 91 8.95 -32.89 -8.44
C LEU A 91 10.30 -32.43 -7.87
N ALA A 92 10.52 -32.74 -6.59
CA ALA A 92 11.85 -32.77 -6.03
C ALA A 92 12.29 -34.21 -6.13
N GLU A 93 13.18 -34.41 -7.09
CA GLU A 93 14.13 -35.49 -7.19
C GLU A 93 14.50 -36.08 -5.83
N GLU A 94 14.44 -37.40 -5.78
CA GLU A 94 14.91 -38.28 -4.74
C GLU A 94 16.26 -37.81 -4.17
N PRO A 95 16.38 -37.54 -2.86
CA PRO A 95 17.69 -37.45 -2.23
C PRO A 95 18.30 -38.85 -2.29
N THR A 96 19.14 -39.10 -3.30
CA THR A 96 20.02 -40.27 -3.31
C THR A 96 20.69 -40.37 -1.96
N ALA A 97 20.46 -41.49 -1.30
CA ALA A 97 20.95 -41.84 0.01
C ALA A 97 22.42 -41.45 0.18
N SER A 98 22.68 -40.46 1.03
CA SER A 98 24.01 -40.25 1.59
C SER A 98 24.23 -41.31 2.67
N THR A 99 24.62 -42.50 2.23
CA THR A 99 25.27 -43.49 3.09
C THR A 99 26.71 -43.03 3.30
N ALA A 100 26.98 -42.34 4.41
CA ALA A 100 28.33 -42.21 4.94
C ALA A 100 28.29 -41.92 6.45
N THR A 101 28.20 -43.01 7.20
CA THR A 101 28.98 -43.28 8.42
C THR A 101 28.88 -42.27 9.58
N SER A 102 28.04 -42.64 10.54
CA SER A 102 28.21 -42.31 11.96
C SER A 102 29.57 -42.82 12.47
N PRO A 103 30.47 -41.99 13.02
CA PRO A 103 31.54 -42.50 13.87
C PRO A 103 30.97 -42.67 15.28
N ARG A 104 30.51 -43.89 15.58
CA ARG A 104 30.38 -44.33 16.97
C ARG A 104 31.79 -44.64 17.49
N PRO A 105 32.16 -44.19 18.70
CA PRO A 105 33.47 -44.47 19.26
C PRO A 105 33.50 -45.92 19.75
N ASP A 106 34.24 -46.78 19.06
CA ASP A 106 34.57 -48.12 19.54
C ASP A 106 36.07 -48.24 19.75
N THR A 107 36.40 -48.26 21.03
CA THR A 107 37.64 -48.67 21.64
C THR A 107 37.99 -50.10 21.22
N SER A 108 39.25 -50.38 20.89
CA SER A 108 39.81 -51.70 21.16
C SER A 108 41.31 -51.64 21.51
N PRO A 109 41.78 -52.56 22.40
CA PRO A 109 42.89 -52.30 23.32
C PRO A 109 44.02 -53.34 23.23
N GLN A 110 45.25 -52.98 23.62
CA GLN A 110 46.27 -53.83 24.29
C GLN A 110 47.64 -53.11 24.26
N THR A 111 48.25 -52.62 25.35
CA THR A 111 49.13 -53.33 26.33
C THR A 111 50.11 -54.30 25.67
N THR A 112 51.43 -54.08 25.68
CA THR A 112 52.44 -54.46 26.73
C THR A 112 53.84 -54.52 26.05
N PRO A 113 55.05 -54.64 26.68
CA PRO A 113 55.63 -54.22 27.97
C PRO A 113 56.96 -53.40 27.89
N LEU A 114 57.26 -52.74 29.02
CA LEU A 114 58.54 -52.53 29.76
C LEU A 114 59.91 -52.88 29.16
N THR A 115 60.92 -52.02 29.40
CA THR A 115 62.16 -52.35 30.15
C THR A 115 62.82 -51.05 30.68
N PRO A 116 63.34 -51.03 31.93
CA PRO A 116 64.06 -49.90 32.55
C PRO A 116 65.55 -49.89 32.17
N ASP A 117 66.28 -48.80 32.43
CA ASP A 117 67.67 -48.93 32.85
C ASP A 117 68.22 -47.66 33.52
N THR A 118 68.80 -47.90 34.70
CA THR A 118 69.96 -47.27 35.37
C THR A 118 70.07 -45.75 35.50
#